data_AF-A0A4R4XHF4-F1
#
_entry.id   AF-A0A4R4XHF4-F1
#
_cell.length_a   1.000
_cell.length_b   1.000
_cell.length_c   1.000
_cell.angle_alpha   90.00
_cell.angle_beta   90.00
_cell.angle_gamma   90.00
#
_symmetry.space_group_name_H-M   'P 1'
#
loop_
_entity.id
_entity.type
_entity.pdbx_description
1 polymer ?
#
loop_
_entity_poly.entity_id
_entity_poly.type
_entity_poly.pdbx_seq_one_letter_code
_entity_poly.pdbx_strand_id
1 'polypeptide(L)'
;MTAYPESRRDDLVETLHGHQIADPYRWLEDPDSPDTQDWVTRQNAFTEAELSTYPVRAWFQRTMSAILARPRAGVPVKKSGWYFVGRNDGTQAQDVVYVAESLEELVSGGRVLIDPNTLSADRTDSLGSFTVSQDGKYFAYGINESGSDWTTFRLLDIATGTPVDDTVTEAKFCEAAWMPDSSAYLY
;
A
#
# COMPACT_ATOMS: atom_id res chain seq x y z
N MET A 1 -20.19 -32.44 -10.42
CA MET A 1 -19.37 -31.36 -11.01
C MET A 1 -19.92 -30.06 -10.46
N THR A 2 -19.10 -29.27 -9.75
CA THR A 2 -19.52 -27.93 -9.36
C THR A 2 -19.67 -27.08 -10.62
N ALA A 3 -20.81 -26.42 -10.79
CA ALA A 3 -21.04 -25.55 -11.93
C ALA A 3 -20.35 -24.20 -11.68
N TYR A 4 -19.45 -23.80 -12.58
CA TYR A 4 -18.82 -22.48 -12.53
C TYR A 4 -19.85 -21.37 -12.80
N PRO A 5 -19.66 -20.16 -12.24
CA PRO A 5 -20.47 -19.02 -12.61
C PRO A 5 -20.35 -18.74 -14.12
N GLU A 6 -21.48 -18.52 -14.77
CA GLU A 6 -21.54 -18.26 -16.21
C GLU A 6 -20.76 -16.99 -16.56
N SER A 7 -20.09 -17.03 -17.71
CA SER A 7 -19.32 -15.90 -18.25
C SER A 7 -19.75 -15.69 -19.69
N ARG A 8 -20.56 -14.65 -19.93
CA ARG A 8 -21.04 -14.27 -21.26
C ARG A 8 -19.87 -14.19 -22.23
N ARG A 9 -20.08 -14.75 -23.41
CA ARG A 9 -19.13 -14.70 -24.53
C ARG A 9 -19.72 -13.81 -25.61
N ASP A 10 -19.02 -12.74 -25.93
CA ASP A 10 -19.37 -11.85 -27.04
C ASP A 10 -18.65 -12.29 -28.33
N ASP A 11 -19.15 -11.86 -29.48
CA ASP A 11 -18.62 -12.24 -30.80
C ASP A 11 -17.51 -11.28 -31.29
N LEU A 12 -16.84 -10.55 -30.39
CA LEU A 12 -15.81 -9.58 -30.76
C LEU A 12 -14.60 -10.29 -31.40
N VAL A 13 -14.26 -9.85 -32.62
CA VAL A 13 -13.07 -10.29 -33.36
C VAL A 13 -12.38 -9.08 -33.96
N GLU A 14 -11.10 -8.91 -33.65
CA GLU A 14 -10.25 -7.86 -34.22
C GLU A 14 -9.36 -8.44 -35.33
N THR A 15 -8.99 -7.62 -36.33
CA THR A 15 -8.00 -8.00 -37.33
C THR A 15 -6.69 -7.26 -37.08
N LEU A 16 -5.68 -7.98 -36.57
CA LEU A 16 -4.36 -7.45 -36.27
C LEU A 16 -3.35 -8.01 -37.26
N HIS A 17 -2.69 -7.13 -38.03
CA HIS A 17 -1.72 -7.51 -39.07
C HIS A 17 -2.24 -8.57 -40.07
N GLY A 18 -3.54 -8.54 -40.39
CA GLY A 18 -4.19 -9.49 -41.30
C GLY A 18 -4.69 -10.79 -40.63
N HIS A 19 -4.52 -10.95 -39.31
CA HIS A 19 -4.99 -12.10 -38.55
C HIS A 19 -6.24 -11.76 -37.74
N GLN A 20 -7.26 -12.61 -37.81
CA GLN A 20 -8.46 -12.50 -36.97
C GLN A 20 -8.20 -13.06 -35.57
N ILE A 21 -8.42 -12.24 -34.54
CA ILE A 21 -8.21 -12.56 -33.12
C ILE A 21 -9.52 -12.32 -32.37
N ALA A 22 -10.13 -13.38 -31.84
CA ALA A 22 -11.36 -13.28 -31.06
C ALA A 22 -11.04 -12.90 -29.61
N ASP A 23 -11.82 -11.98 -29.06
CA ASP A 23 -11.76 -11.59 -27.65
C ASP A 23 -13.18 -11.57 -27.03
N PRO A 24 -13.73 -12.77 -26.74
CA PRO A 24 -15.12 -12.89 -26.30
C PRO A 24 -15.39 -12.33 -24.91
N TYR A 25 -14.36 -11.93 -24.18
CA TYR A 25 -14.46 -11.43 -22.80
C TYR A 25 -13.98 -9.99 -22.66
N ARG A 26 -13.82 -9.25 -23.77
CA ARG A 26 -13.46 -7.82 -23.77
C ARG A 26 -14.33 -6.98 -22.83
N TRP A 27 -15.59 -7.37 -22.61
CA TRP A 27 -16.48 -6.68 -21.68
C TRP A 27 -15.97 -6.69 -20.22
N LEU A 28 -15.12 -7.65 -19.82
CA LEU A 28 -14.48 -7.67 -18.50
C LEU A 28 -13.35 -6.63 -18.36
N GLU A 29 -12.92 -5.99 -19.44
CA GLU A 29 -11.91 -4.92 -19.37
C GLU A 29 -12.47 -3.59 -18.81
N ASP A 30 -13.80 -3.44 -18.74
CA ASP A 30 -14.44 -2.31 -18.07
C ASP A 30 -14.76 -2.68 -16.61
N PRO A 31 -13.94 -2.26 -15.62
CA PRO A 31 -14.14 -2.59 -14.22
C PRO A 31 -15.32 -1.84 -13.58
N ASP A 32 -15.76 -0.75 -14.18
CA ASP A 32 -16.84 0.10 -13.66
C ASP A 32 -18.22 -0.36 -14.17
N SER A 33 -18.25 -1.24 -15.17
CA SER A 33 -19.50 -1.77 -15.69
C SER A 33 -20.23 -2.65 -14.66
N PRO A 34 -21.57 -2.55 -14.57
CA PRO A 34 -22.37 -3.43 -13.72
C PRO A 34 -22.17 -4.92 -14.01
N ASP A 35 -21.96 -5.27 -15.29
CA ASP A 35 -21.74 -6.65 -15.73
C ASP A 35 -20.45 -7.22 -15.12
N THR A 36 -19.34 -6.46 -15.16
CA THR A 36 -18.05 -6.89 -14.59
C THR A 36 -18.12 -6.99 -13.06
N GLN A 37 -18.77 -6.03 -12.40
CA GLN A 37 -18.92 -6.05 -10.94
C GLN A 37 -19.77 -7.24 -10.46
N ASP A 38 -20.86 -7.56 -11.16
CA ASP A 38 -21.67 -8.76 -10.89
C ASP A 38 -20.84 -10.04 -11.11
N TRP A 39 -20.09 -10.10 -12.21
CA TRP A 39 -19.22 -11.24 -12.49
C TRP A 39 -18.19 -11.47 -11.39
N VAL A 40 -17.47 -10.43 -10.96
CA VAL A 40 -16.50 -10.51 -9.86
C VAL A 40 -17.18 -10.99 -8.58
N THR A 41 -18.36 -10.47 -8.26
CA THR A 41 -19.14 -10.88 -7.09
C THR A 41 -19.47 -12.38 -7.13
N ARG A 42 -19.95 -12.88 -8.28
CA ARG A 42 -20.26 -14.31 -8.44
C ARG A 42 -19.03 -15.20 -8.37
N GLN A 43 -17.90 -14.78 -8.94
CA GLN A 43 -16.64 -15.52 -8.86
C GLN A 43 -16.09 -15.58 -7.43
N ASN A 44 -16.15 -14.47 -6.68
CA ASN A 44 -15.77 -14.42 -5.28
C ASN A 44 -16.66 -15.34 -4.43
N ALA A 45 -17.98 -15.31 -4.64
CA ALA A 45 -18.92 -16.17 -3.91
C ALA A 45 -18.66 -17.66 -4.19
N PHE A 46 -18.44 -18.03 -5.46
CA PHE A 46 -18.07 -19.39 -5.84
C PHE A 46 -16.76 -19.82 -5.18
N THR A 47 -15.73 -18.98 -5.24
CA THR A 47 -14.41 -19.26 -4.68
C THR A 47 -14.47 -19.42 -3.17
N GLU A 48 -15.17 -18.53 -2.45
CA GLU A 48 -15.32 -18.62 -1.01
C GLU A 48 -16.11 -19.87 -0.60
N ALA A 49 -17.17 -20.22 -1.35
CA ALA A 49 -17.92 -21.45 -1.13
C ALA A 49 -17.01 -22.68 -1.25
N GLU A 50 -16.21 -22.79 -2.32
CA GLU A 50 -15.26 -23.89 -2.51
C GLU A 50 -14.17 -23.90 -1.42
N LEU A 51 -13.55 -22.75 -1.12
CA LEU A 51 -12.51 -22.64 -0.11
C LEU A 51 -13.02 -22.96 1.30
N SER A 52 -14.30 -22.69 1.60
CA SER A 52 -14.92 -23.01 2.88
C SER A 52 -15.08 -24.52 3.12
N THR A 53 -15.04 -25.34 2.07
CA THR A 53 -15.16 -26.80 2.18
C THR A 53 -13.90 -27.45 2.76
N TYR A 54 -12.74 -26.78 2.68
CA TYR A 54 -11.48 -27.35 3.14
C TYR A 54 -11.33 -27.26 4.66
N PRO A 55 -11.38 -28.38 5.41
CA PRO A 55 -11.33 -28.37 6.86
C PRO A 55 -9.99 -27.82 7.42
N VAL A 56 -8.94 -27.87 6.61
CA VAL A 56 -7.59 -27.41 6.99
C VAL A 56 -7.45 -25.88 6.99
N ARG A 57 -8.36 -25.14 6.33
CA ARG A 57 -8.24 -23.69 6.14
C ARG A 57 -8.14 -22.95 7.48
N ALA A 58 -8.98 -23.31 8.44
CA ALA A 58 -8.97 -22.70 9.77
C ALA A 58 -7.68 -23.01 10.55
N TRP A 59 -7.13 -24.22 10.44
CA TRP A 59 -5.83 -24.55 11.04
C TRP A 59 -4.71 -23.75 10.38
N PHE A 60 -4.69 -23.68 9.04
CA PHE A 60 -3.67 -22.96 8.29
C PHE A 60 -3.67 -21.47 8.64
N GLN A 61 -4.85 -20.82 8.65
CA GLN A 61 -4.99 -19.42 9.05
C GLN A 61 -4.42 -19.17 10.44
N ARG A 62 -4.82 -19.96 11.46
CA ARG A 62 -4.29 -19.81 12.83
C ARG A 62 -2.78 -20.02 12.91
N THR A 63 -2.26 -21.04 12.23
CA THR A 63 -0.83 -21.35 12.23
C THR A 63 -0.03 -20.22 11.58
N MET A 64 -0.46 -19.72 10.42
CA MET A 64 0.21 -18.61 9.74
C MET A 64 0.15 -17.33 10.56
N SER A 65 -1.01 -16.99 11.13
CA SER A 65 -1.14 -15.85 12.04
C SER A 65 -0.20 -15.96 13.24
N ALA A 66 -0.11 -17.14 13.88
CA ALA A 66 0.80 -17.33 15.02
C ALA A 66 2.29 -17.25 14.63
N ILE A 67 2.65 -17.65 13.41
CA ILE A 67 4.03 -17.55 12.92
C ILE A 67 4.40 -16.09 12.65
N LEU A 68 3.49 -15.34 12.03
CA LEU A 68 3.71 -13.95 11.58
C LEU A 68 3.50 -12.91 12.70
N ALA A 69 2.67 -13.21 13.70
CA ALA A 69 2.35 -12.30 14.81
C ALA A 69 3.49 -12.25 15.84
N ARG A 70 4.62 -11.69 15.43
CA ARG A 70 5.77 -11.43 16.29
C ARG A 70 6.29 -10.01 16.09
N PRO A 71 6.86 -9.42 17.15
CA PRO A 71 7.53 -8.13 17.03
C PRO A 71 8.61 -8.17 15.96
N ARG A 72 8.63 -7.16 15.11
CA ARG A 72 9.63 -6.95 14.06
C ARG A 72 10.04 -5.49 14.00
N ALA A 73 11.28 -5.27 13.59
CA ALA A 73 11.83 -3.95 13.37
C ALA A 73 12.71 -3.98 12.12
N GLY A 74 12.67 -2.90 11.34
CA GLY A 74 13.58 -2.67 10.25
C GLY A 74 14.98 -2.30 10.72
N VAL A 75 15.85 -2.00 9.75
CA VAL A 75 17.19 -1.48 10.01
C VAL A 75 17.09 0.03 10.23
N PRO A 76 17.66 0.58 11.32
CA PRO A 76 17.74 2.02 11.51
C PRO A 76 18.46 2.72 10.35
N VAL A 77 17.88 3.80 9.83
CA VAL A 77 18.49 4.64 8.78
C VAL A 77 18.73 6.05 9.29
N LYS A 78 19.90 6.62 8.96
CA LYS A 78 20.23 8.01 9.29
C LYS A 78 20.00 8.92 8.08
N LYS A 79 19.22 9.98 8.23
CA LYS A 79 19.00 11.02 7.21
C LYS A 79 18.96 12.40 7.86
N SER A 80 19.75 13.33 7.33
CA SER A 80 19.74 14.76 7.71
C SER A 80 19.69 15.03 9.23
N GLY A 81 20.50 14.30 10.00
CA GLY A 81 20.58 14.46 11.47
C GLY A 81 19.65 13.55 12.28
N TRP A 82 18.64 12.94 11.66
CA TRP A 82 17.67 12.06 12.32
C TRP A 82 17.95 10.58 12.06
N TYR A 83 17.50 9.73 12.97
CA TYR A 83 17.45 8.28 12.83
C TYR A 83 16.00 7.80 12.75
N PHE A 84 15.71 6.92 11.81
CA PHE A 84 14.37 6.37 11.58
C PHE A 84 14.37 4.84 11.62
N VAL A 85 13.28 4.23 12.08
CA VAL A 85 13.06 2.78 11.98
C VAL A 85 11.57 2.44 11.93
N GLY A 86 11.20 1.53 11.04
CA GLY A 86 9.87 0.91 11.05
C GLY A 86 9.80 -0.19 12.10
N ARG A 87 8.73 -0.22 12.90
CA ARG A 87 8.47 -1.30 13.87
C ARG A 87 7.03 -1.77 13.81
N ASN A 88 6.82 -3.01 14.18
CA ASN A 88 5.51 -3.60 14.28
C ASN A 88 5.50 -4.59 15.45
N ASP A 89 4.46 -4.54 16.27
CA ASP A 89 4.32 -5.45 17.42
C ASP A 89 3.91 -6.89 17.03
N GLY A 90 3.63 -7.12 15.74
CA GLY A 90 3.18 -8.36 15.15
C GLY A 90 1.68 -8.37 14.84
N THR A 91 0.92 -7.37 15.29
CA THR A 91 -0.54 -7.31 15.16
C THR A 91 -1.02 -6.19 14.24
N GLN A 92 -0.14 -5.27 13.89
CA GLN A 92 -0.48 -4.10 13.06
C GLN A 92 -0.42 -4.46 11.57
N ALA A 93 -1.31 -3.85 10.78
CA ALA A 93 -1.37 -4.07 9.33
C ALA A 93 -0.14 -3.46 8.63
N GLN A 94 0.30 -2.30 9.10
CA GLN A 94 1.45 -1.56 8.59
C GLN A 94 2.45 -1.28 9.72
N ASP A 95 3.74 -1.20 9.37
CA ASP A 95 4.79 -0.85 10.32
C ASP A 95 4.70 0.65 10.68
N VAL A 96 4.88 0.98 11.95
CA VAL A 96 4.90 2.36 12.47
C VAL A 96 6.31 2.92 12.37
N VAL A 97 6.44 4.16 11.90
CA VAL A 97 7.75 4.81 11.76
C VAL A 97 8.09 5.59 13.02
N TYR A 98 9.22 5.22 13.64
CA TYR A 98 9.80 5.90 14.78
C TYR A 98 10.98 6.76 14.35
N VAL A 99 11.20 7.88 15.05
CA VAL A 99 12.27 8.84 14.82
C VAL A 99 12.97 9.24 16.13
N ALA A 100 14.26 9.56 16.06
CA ALA A 100 15.05 10.11 17.17
C ALA A 100 16.28 10.88 16.65
N GLU A 101 16.90 11.72 17.49
CA GLU A 101 18.12 12.47 17.11
C GLU A 101 19.39 11.61 17.20
N SER A 102 19.35 10.52 17.97
CA SER A 102 20.46 9.58 18.13
C SER A 102 20.01 8.13 17.96
N LEU A 103 20.96 7.27 17.57
CA LEU A 103 20.69 5.83 17.47
C LEU A 103 20.36 5.21 18.83
N GLU A 104 21.02 5.65 19.90
CA GLU A 104 20.76 5.16 21.26
C GLU A 104 19.33 5.46 21.70
N GLU A 105 18.89 6.71 21.52
CA GLU A 105 17.52 7.12 21.78
C GLU A 105 16.53 6.31 20.93
N LEU A 106 16.80 6.15 19.63
CA LEU A 106 15.94 5.37 18.74
C LEU A 106 15.79 3.94 19.26
N VAL A 107 16.90 3.27 19.59
CA VAL A 107 16.92 1.89 20.10
C VAL A 107 16.17 1.76 21.42
N SER A 108 16.24 2.79 22.29
CA SER A 108 15.51 2.82 23.57
C SER A 108 14.00 3.05 23.42
N GLY A 109 13.53 3.44 22.23
CA GLY A 109 12.11 3.60 21.91
C GLY A 109 11.89 4.63 20.82
N GLY A 110 12.56 5.78 20.90
CA GLY A 110 12.30 6.94 20.02
C GLY A 110 10.85 7.45 20.12
N ARG A 111 10.51 8.39 19.24
CA ARG A 111 9.15 8.95 19.12
C ARG A 111 8.47 8.41 17.87
N VAL A 112 7.16 8.16 17.94
CA VAL A 112 6.36 7.87 16.75
C VAL A 112 6.31 9.13 15.87
N LEU A 113 6.77 9.01 14.63
CA LEU A 113 6.64 10.07 13.63
C LEU A 113 5.34 9.93 12.85
N ILE A 114 5.05 8.71 12.36
CA ILE A 114 3.83 8.41 11.62
C ILE A 114 3.39 6.97 11.88
N ASP A 115 2.09 6.80 12.09
CA ASP A 115 1.41 5.50 12.17
C ASP A 115 0.51 5.32 10.94
N PRO A 116 0.94 4.53 9.93
CA PRO A 116 0.16 4.31 8.72
C PRO A 116 -1.19 3.62 8.98
N ASN A 117 -1.35 2.91 10.10
CA ASN A 117 -2.61 2.26 10.47
C ASN A 117 -3.73 3.26 10.81
N THR A 118 -3.42 4.57 10.84
CA THR A 118 -4.36 5.66 11.09
C THR A 118 -4.74 6.46 9.84
N LEU A 119 -4.16 6.13 8.68
CA LEU A 119 -4.38 6.87 7.41
C LEU A 119 -5.78 6.63 6.83
N SER A 120 -6.31 5.42 6.98
CA SER A 120 -7.65 5.03 6.52
C SER A 120 -8.40 4.26 7.60
N ALA A 121 -9.73 4.37 7.58
CA ALA A 121 -10.59 3.68 8.54
C ALA A 121 -10.53 2.14 8.41
N ASP A 122 -10.35 1.64 7.18
CA ASP A 122 -10.22 0.21 6.88
C ASP A 122 -8.76 -0.28 6.88
N ARG A 123 -7.80 0.63 7.08
CA ARG A 123 -6.34 0.37 7.14
C ARG A 123 -5.77 -0.21 5.85
N THR A 124 -6.39 0.10 4.71
CA THR A 124 -5.90 -0.34 3.40
C THR A 124 -4.88 0.61 2.78
N ASP A 125 -4.87 1.86 3.22
CA ASP A 125 -3.85 2.83 2.83
C ASP A 125 -2.48 2.43 3.40
N SER A 126 -1.47 2.52 2.55
CA SER A 126 -0.11 2.14 2.90
C SER A 126 0.85 3.32 2.77
N LEU A 127 1.89 3.29 3.61
CA LEU A 127 3.00 4.23 3.52
C LEU A 127 3.96 3.75 2.44
N GLY A 128 4.17 4.56 1.42
CA GLY A 128 5.18 4.35 0.39
C GLY A 128 6.58 4.75 0.86
N SER A 129 7.47 5.01 -0.09
CA SER A 129 8.80 5.57 0.20
C SER A 129 8.69 6.95 0.87
N PHE A 130 9.68 7.26 1.71
CA PHE A 130 9.83 8.60 2.29
C PHE A 130 11.22 9.17 2.01
N THR A 131 11.28 10.49 1.93
CA THR A 131 12.52 11.27 1.85
C THR A 131 12.53 12.36 2.92
N VAL A 132 13.71 12.89 3.20
CA VAL A 132 13.91 13.93 4.22
C VAL A 132 14.60 15.10 3.57
N SER A 133 14.15 16.32 3.88
CA SER A 133 14.77 17.55 3.39
C SER A 133 16.23 17.66 3.83
N GLN A 134 17.04 18.43 3.11
CA GLN A 134 18.50 18.49 3.35
C GLN A 134 18.84 19.08 4.72
N ASP A 135 18.04 20.05 5.17
CA ASP A 135 18.08 20.64 6.51
C ASP A 135 17.45 19.78 7.61
N GLY A 136 16.87 18.62 7.28
CA GLY A 136 16.28 17.69 8.24
C GLY A 136 14.97 18.17 8.87
N LYS A 137 14.33 19.19 8.30
CA LYS A 137 13.09 19.74 8.84
C LYS A 137 11.84 18.95 8.41
N TYR A 138 11.80 18.48 7.17
CA TYR A 138 10.60 17.91 6.56
C TYR A 138 10.78 16.43 6.22
N PHE A 139 9.74 15.65 6.51
CA PHE A 139 9.58 14.26 6.11
C PHE A 139 8.52 14.20 5.03
N ALA A 140 8.93 14.02 3.77
CA ALA A 140 8.03 13.79 2.66
C ALA A 140 7.73 12.30 2.55
N TYR A 141 6.45 11.95 2.44
CA TYR A 141 6.03 10.56 2.35
C TYR A 141 4.88 10.40 1.37
N GLY A 142 4.89 9.26 0.69
CA GLY A 142 3.82 8.84 -0.19
C GLY A 142 2.75 8.03 0.54
N ILE A 143 1.49 8.27 0.21
CA ILE A 143 0.35 7.43 0.60
C ILE A 143 -0.18 6.74 -0.65
N ASN A 144 -0.28 5.41 -0.61
CA ASN A 144 -0.87 4.60 -1.67
C ASN A 144 -2.23 4.11 -1.20
N GLU A 145 -3.30 4.67 -1.78
CA GLU A 145 -4.69 4.40 -1.40
C GLU A 145 -5.14 3.04 -1.92
N SER A 146 -5.67 2.20 -1.03
CA SER A 146 -6.16 0.85 -1.33
C SER A 146 -5.22 -0.01 -2.21
N GLY A 147 -3.90 0.19 -2.11
CA GLY A 147 -2.89 -0.54 -2.88
C GLY A 147 -2.70 -0.09 -4.33
N SER A 148 -3.24 1.07 -4.72
CA SER A 148 -2.95 1.71 -6.01
C SER A 148 -1.47 2.07 -6.14
N ASP A 149 -0.94 2.05 -7.37
CA ASP A 149 0.39 2.60 -7.65
C ASP A 149 0.42 4.14 -7.61
N TRP A 150 -0.75 4.79 -7.64
CA TRP A 150 -0.84 6.23 -7.44
C TRP A 150 -0.41 6.56 -6.01
N THR A 151 0.44 7.58 -5.90
CA THR A 151 1.02 8.02 -4.64
C THR A 151 0.65 9.47 -4.41
N THR A 152 0.03 9.73 -3.26
CA THR A 152 -0.28 11.07 -2.78
C THR A 152 0.80 11.51 -1.80
N PHE A 153 1.59 12.52 -2.17
CA PHE A 153 2.64 13.08 -1.31
C PHE A 153 2.06 14.00 -0.24
N ARG A 154 2.65 13.88 0.96
CA ARG A 154 2.36 14.68 2.15
C ARG A 154 3.66 14.98 2.88
N LEU A 155 3.62 16.02 3.72
CA LEU A 155 4.76 16.47 4.52
C LEU A 155 4.44 16.46 6.01
N LEU A 156 5.39 16.01 6.83
CA LEU A 156 5.43 16.26 8.27
C LEU A 156 6.64 17.15 8.61
N ASP A 157 6.47 18.05 9.57
CA ASP A 157 7.61 18.63 10.29
C ASP A 157 8.16 17.55 11.23
N ILE A 158 9.44 17.19 11.08
CA ILE A 158 10.00 16.05 11.81
C ILE A 158 10.04 16.33 13.30
N ALA A 159 10.44 17.53 13.72
CA ALA A 159 10.64 17.87 15.13
C ALA A 159 9.34 17.76 15.94
N THR A 160 8.24 18.21 15.34
CA THR A 160 6.92 18.25 15.99
C THR A 160 6.04 17.04 15.67
N GLY A 161 6.26 16.39 14.52
CA GLY A 161 5.38 15.37 13.96
C GLY A 161 4.08 15.93 13.40
N THR A 162 3.96 17.23 13.20
CA THR A 162 2.72 17.84 12.69
C THR A 162 2.69 17.88 11.17
N PRO A 163 1.52 17.67 10.54
CA PRO A 163 1.35 17.91 9.11
C PRO A 163 1.73 19.33 8.72
N VAL A 164 2.44 19.46 7.61
CA VAL A 164 2.71 20.74 6.97
C VAL A 164 1.63 21.00 5.94
N ASP A 165 1.10 22.22 5.91
CA ASP A 165 0.18 22.66 4.87
C ASP A 165 0.97 22.85 3.56
N ASP A 166 0.82 21.89 2.66
CA ASP A 166 1.46 21.85 1.34
C ASP A 166 0.43 21.42 0.29
N THR A 167 0.73 21.70 -0.98
CA THR A 167 -0.16 21.30 -2.08
C THR A 167 -0.20 19.78 -2.20
N VAL A 168 -1.42 19.24 -2.26
CA VAL A 168 -1.65 17.82 -2.55
C VAL A 168 -1.04 17.50 -3.91
N THR A 169 -0.02 16.65 -3.89
CA THR A 169 0.68 16.21 -5.09
C THR A 169 0.42 14.73 -5.31
N GLU A 170 -0.06 14.38 -6.50
CA GLU A 170 -0.26 12.99 -6.92
C GLU A 170 0.74 12.65 -8.01
N ALA A 171 1.41 11.51 -7.86
CA ALA A 171 2.39 11.04 -8.82
C ALA A 171 2.40 9.51 -8.87
N LYS A 172 3.20 8.97 -9.78
CA LYS A 172 3.37 7.52 -9.95
C LYS A 172 4.81 7.23 -10.34
N PHE A 173 5.41 6.24 -9.66
CA PHE A 173 6.78 5.76 -9.91
C PHE A 173 7.90 6.80 -9.70
N CYS A 174 7.77 7.64 -8.68
CA CYS A 174 8.79 8.63 -8.30
C CYS A 174 8.90 8.79 -6.77
N GLU A 175 9.91 9.53 -6.34
CA GLU A 175 10.10 9.93 -4.94
C GLU A 175 10.20 11.47 -4.87
N ALA A 176 9.91 12.05 -3.71
CA ALA A 176 10.15 13.46 -3.46
C ALA A 176 11.66 13.76 -3.41
N ALA A 177 12.20 14.32 -4.48
CA ALA A 177 13.61 14.69 -4.62
C ALA A 177 13.84 16.15 -4.18
N TRP A 178 14.41 16.34 -2.99
CA TRP A 178 14.60 17.65 -2.39
C TRP A 178 15.63 18.52 -3.11
N MET A 179 15.28 19.80 -3.29
CA MET A 179 16.23 20.83 -3.70
C MET A 179 17.33 21.00 -2.64
N PRO A 180 18.56 21.39 -3.02
CA PRO A 180 19.67 21.53 -2.09
C PRO A 180 19.41 22.51 -0.93
N ASP A 181 18.54 23.49 -1.13
CA ASP A 181 18.17 24.51 -0.15
C ASP A 181 16.91 24.18 0.67
N SER A 182 16.38 22.96 0.54
CA SER A 182 15.15 22.49 1.19
C SER A 182 13.88 23.30 0.85
N SER A 183 13.90 24.20 -0.13
CA SER A 183 12.76 25.08 -0.43
C SER A 183 11.58 24.37 -1.10
N ALA A 184 11.88 23.28 -1.81
CA ALA A 184 10.90 22.46 -2.53
C ALA A 184 11.46 21.05 -2.78
N TYR A 185 10.61 20.16 -3.28
CA TYR A 185 11.00 18.88 -3.88
C TYR A 185 10.45 18.76 -5.30
N LEU A 186 11.11 17.93 -6.11
CA LEU A 186 10.63 17.48 -7.42
C LEU A 186 10.02 16.08 -7.28
N TYR A 187 9.12 15.72 -8.19
CA TYR A 187 8.42 14.44 -8.24
C TYR A 187 8.10 14.07 -9.70
#